data_AF-A0A7S2CZ14-F1
#
_entry.id   AF-A0A7S2CZ14-F1
#
_cell.length_a   1.000
_cell.length_b   1.000
_cell.length_c   1.000
_cell.angle_alpha   90.00
_cell.angle_beta   90.00
_cell.angle_gamma   90.00
#
_symmetry.space_group_name_H-M   'P 1'
#
loop_
_entity.id
_entity.type
_entity.pdbx_description
1 polymer ?
#
loop_
_entity_poly.entity_id
_entity_poly.type
_entity_poly.pdbx_seq_one_letter_code
_entity_poly.pdbx_strand_id
1 'polypeptide(L)'
;IMENVTSYPSTFLWDIYFVDVFEISSVDTTSFETPWIIAVVQKIQCTEGYYMRDSGGFDCEACAEGKYNSGDTSLECYDCAPGKFSGEGDHHCTACTAGRYSNKAAEECTECDAGEYSTIGSSYCDICAAGYYKELQDQSSDQNMTCTRCSTKSWIKSDSCDA
;
A
#
# COMPACT_ATOMS: atom_id res chain seq x y z
N ILE A 1 -33.29 41.85 14.29
CA ILE A 1 -34.58 42.57 14.19
C ILE A 1 -35.23 42.05 12.94
N MET A 2 -36.44 41.51 13.09
CA MET A 2 -37.21 40.89 12.03
C MET A 2 -37.47 41.88 10.88
N GLU A 3 -37.58 41.34 9.67
CA GLU A 3 -38.41 41.77 8.51
C GLU A 3 -37.69 41.33 7.22
N ASN A 4 -38.29 40.81 6.15
CA ASN A 4 -39.63 40.37 5.80
C ASN A 4 -39.44 39.77 4.38
N VAL A 5 -39.24 38.44 4.24
CA VAL A 5 -39.12 37.83 2.90
C VAL A 5 -40.53 37.55 2.40
N THR A 6 -40.91 38.34 1.41
CA THR A 6 -42.17 38.29 0.69
C THR A 6 -42.40 36.90 0.10
N SER A 7 -43.61 36.40 0.36
CA SER A 7 -44.22 35.19 -0.15
C SER A 7 -44.09 35.04 -1.68
N TYR A 8 -43.65 33.88 -2.15
CA TYR A 8 -44.00 33.37 -3.48
C TYR A 8 -44.97 32.19 -3.33
N PRO A 9 -45.97 32.07 -4.22
CA PRO A 9 -47.14 31.26 -3.99
C PRO A 9 -46.87 29.77 -4.15
N SER A 10 -47.60 29.02 -3.34
CA SER A 10 -47.82 27.58 -3.43
C SER A 10 -48.19 27.13 -4.83
N THR A 11 -47.43 26.18 -5.37
CA THR A 11 -47.85 24.93 -6.05
C THR A 11 -46.81 24.60 -7.12
N PHE A 12 -45.98 23.59 -6.84
CA PHE A 12 -45.46 22.56 -7.74
C PHE A 12 -44.30 21.87 -6.97
N LEU A 13 -44.71 21.01 -6.04
CA LEU A 13 -43.84 20.15 -5.23
C LEU A 13 -43.60 18.85 -5.99
N TRP A 14 -42.43 18.68 -6.61
CA TRP A 14 -41.67 17.42 -6.60
C TRP A 14 -40.26 17.66 -7.16
N ASP A 15 -39.27 17.11 -6.44
CA ASP A 15 -37.81 17.18 -6.67
C ASP A 15 -37.18 18.54 -6.31
N ILE A 16 -36.33 18.66 -5.30
CA ILE A 16 -35.06 17.95 -5.14
C ILE A 16 -34.73 17.82 -3.65
N TYR A 17 -34.20 16.64 -3.33
CA TYR A 17 -33.73 16.18 -2.04
C TYR A 17 -32.79 17.18 -1.34
N PHE A 18 -33.06 17.35 -0.05
CA PHE A 18 -32.08 17.72 0.98
C PHE A 18 -30.78 16.92 0.78
N VAL A 19 -29.66 17.62 0.66
CA VAL A 19 -28.38 17.11 1.17
C VAL A 19 -27.81 18.20 2.06
N ASP A 20 -27.68 17.84 3.34
CA ASP A 20 -27.20 18.67 4.41
C ASP A 20 -25.82 19.27 4.11
N VAL A 21 -25.69 20.57 4.37
CA VAL A 21 -24.43 21.30 4.38
C VAL A 21 -23.65 20.86 5.62
N PHE A 22 -22.85 19.80 5.49
CA PHE A 22 -21.78 19.50 6.44
C PHE A 22 -20.46 20.10 5.91
N GLU A 23 -19.85 20.95 6.76
CA GLU A 23 -18.54 21.60 6.67
C GLU A 23 -17.70 21.35 5.41
N ILE A 24 -17.78 22.26 4.44
CA ILE A 24 -16.89 22.28 3.28
C ILE A 24 -15.62 23.04 3.67
N SER A 25 -14.56 22.31 4.02
CA SER A 25 -13.34 22.86 4.65
C SER A 25 -12.31 23.49 3.70
N SER A 26 -12.49 23.44 2.37
CA SER A 26 -11.70 24.27 1.45
C SER A 26 -12.31 24.30 0.04
N VAL A 27 -12.55 25.50 -0.48
CA VAL A 27 -13.01 25.75 -1.87
C VAL A 27 -11.87 26.44 -2.60
N ASP A 28 -11.27 25.77 -3.58
CA ASP A 28 -10.25 26.37 -4.44
C ASP A 28 -10.92 26.89 -5.72
N THR A 29 -11.18 28.20 -5.74
CA THR A 29 -11.81 28.92 -6.85
C THR A 29 -10.77 29.25 -7.93
N THR A 30 -10.22 28.24 -8.60
CA THR A 30 -9.42 28.48 -9.82
C THR A 30 -10.34 28.71 -11.02
N SER A 31 -10.75 29.97 -11.13
CA SER A 31 -11.28 30.72 -12.27
C SER A 31 -11.34 30.02 -13.65
N PHE A 32 -12.56 29.79 -14.14
CA PHE A 32 -12.87 29.90 -15.57
C PHE A 32 -14.14 30.74 -15.73
N GLU A 33 -14.00 31.91 -16.37
CA GLU A 33 -15.10 32.82 -16.62
C GLU A 33 -16.04 32.26 -17.69
N THR A 34 -17.20 31.73 -17.30
CA THR A 34 -18.44 31.82 -18.09
C THR A 34 -19.64 32.06 -17.17
N PRO A 35 -20.67 32.84 -17.58
CA PRO A 35 -21.55 33.52 -16.62
C PRO A 35 -22.76 32.74 -16.08
N TRP A 36 -22.87 31.41 -16.23
CA TRP A 36 -24.09 30.70 -15.79
C TRP A 36 -23.93 29.25 -15.33
N ILE A 37 -22.70 28.74 -15.21
CA ILE A 37 -22.44 27.43 -14.59
C ILE A 37 -21.26 27.60 -13.62
N ILE A 38 -21.56 27.64 -12.31
CA ILE A 38 -20.53 27.40 -11.29
C ILE A 38 -20.44 25.88 -11.16
N ALA A 39 -19.57 25.26 -11.98
CA ALA A 39 -19.17 23.87 -11.75
C ALA A 39 -18.15 23.89 -10.61
N VAL A 40 -18.57 23.49 -9.40
CA VAL A 40 -17.63 23.19 -8.32
C VAL A 40 -16.97 21.87 -8.69
N VAL A 41 -15.81 21.92 -9.34
CA VAL A 41 -14.98 20.73 -9.54
C VAL A 41 -14.34 20.42 -8.19
N GLN A 42 -15.06 19.68 -7.34
CA GLN A 42 -14.44 19.12 -6.15
C GLN A 42 -13.40 18.13 -6.65
N LYS A 43 -12.11 18.49 -6.53
CA LYS A 43 -11.02 17.57 -6.80
C LYS A 43 -11.18 16.42 -5.81
N ILE A 44 -11.58 15.25 -6.30
CA ILE A 44 -11.61 14.06 -5.46
C ILE A 44 -10.19 13.79 -5.02
N GLN A 45 -10.05 13.57 -3.73
CA GLN A 45 -8.81 13.19 -3.07
C GLN A 45 -9.04 11.77 -2.60
N CYS A 46 -8.32 10.84 -3.18
CA CYS A 46 -8.31 9.47 -2.67
C CYS A 46 -7.42 9.44 -1.44
N THR A 47 -7.79 8.68 -0.42
CA THR A 47 -6.90 8.49 0.72
C THR A 47 -5.67 7.68 0.33
N GLU A 48 -4.65 7.71 1.16
CA GLU A 48 -3.49 6.82 1.05
C GLU A 48 -3.91 5.35 0.80
N GLY A 49 -3.15 4.64 -0.03
CA GLY A 49 -3.50 3.29 -0.50
C GLY A 49 -4.52 3.24 -1.64
N TYR A 50 -5.07 4.37 -2.07
CA TYR A 50 -6.05 4.45 -3.17
C TYR A 50 -5.64 5.48 -4.24
N TYR A 51 -6.08 5.30 -5.48
CA TYR A 51 -5.78 6.16 -6.63
C TYR A 51 -7.01 6.36 -7.53
N MET A 52 -6.98 7.38 -8.40
CA MET A 52 -8.01 7.60 -9.41
C MET A 52 -7.54 7.12 -10.78
N ARG A 53 -8.21 6.11 -11.35
CA ARG A 53 -7.99 5.65 -12.73
C ARG A 53 -8.76 6.57 -13.69
N ASP A 54 -8.09 7.62 -14.17
CA ASP A 54 -8.58 8.65 -15.11
C ASP A 54 -9.70 9.58 -14.61
N SER A 55 -9.66 10.84 -15.06
CA SER A 55 -10.51 11.97 -14.63
C SER A 55 -12.01 11.86 -14.96
N GLY A 56 -12.47 10.68 -15.39
CA GLY A 56 -13.87 10.42 -15.76
C GLY A 56 -14.69 9.71 -14.68
N GLY A 57 -14.06 9.20 -13.62
CA GLY A 57 -14.73 8.52 -12.50
C GLY A 57 -14.65 9.32 -11.21
N PHE A 58 -15.69 9.21 -10.38
CA PHE A 58 -15.69 9.76 -9.01
C PHE A 58 -15.18 8.75 -7.96
N ASP A 59 -14.72 7.57 -8.40
CA ASP A 59 -14.40 6.43 -7.55
C ASP A 59 -12.89 6.26 -7.36
N CYS A 60 -12.49 6.01 -6.13
CA CYS A 60 -11.12 5.67 -5.75
C CYS A 60 -10.92 4.15 -5.79
N GLU A 61 -9.92 3.70 -6.54
CA GLU A 61 -9.52 2.29 -6.63
C GLU A 61 -8.37 2.02 -5.65
N ALA A 62 -8.42 0.91 -4.92
CA ALA A 62 -7.32 0.51 -4.05
C ALA A 62 -6.08 0.15 -4.89
N CYS A 63 -4.89 0.41 -4.35
CA CYS A 63 -3.67 -0.10 -4.93
C CYS A 63 -3.67 -1.63 -4.86
N ALA A 64 -3.43 -2.27 -6.00
CA ALA A 64 -3.22 -3.71 -6.03
C ALA A 64 -2.01 -4.11 -5.17
N GLU A 65 -1.97 -5.37 -4.74
CA GLU A 65 -0.85 -5.96 -4.03
C GLU A 65 0.51 -5.68 -4.70
N GLY A 66 1.54 -5.53 -3.88
CA GLY A 66 2.88 -5.14 -4.33
C GLY A 66 2.98 -3.71 -4.82
N LYS A 67 1.90 -2.92 -4.76
CA LYS A 67 1.90 -1.49 -5.04
C LYS A 67 1.45 -0.69 -3.82
N TYR A 68 1.80 0.59 -3.81
CA TYR A 68 1.42 1.52 -2.76
C TYR A 68 1.13 2.91 -3.30
N ASN A 69 0.39 3.69 -2.52
CA ASN A 69 0.20 5.12 -2.75
C ASN A 69 0.27 5.86 -1.42
N SER A 70 1.21 6.80 -1.29
CA SER A 70 1.50 7.49 -0.04
C SER A 70 0.72 8.79 0.17
N GLY A 71 -0.27 9.15 -0.67
CA GLY A 71 -1.05 10.34 -0.38
C GLY A 71 -2.05 10.83 -1.43
N ASP A 72 -2.72 11.91 -1.05
CA ASP A 72 -4.10 12.17 -1.46
C ASP A 72 -4.29 12.70 -2.89
N THR A 73 -3.19 12.89 -3.61
CA THR A 73 -3.17 13.48 -4.95
C THR A 73 -2.58 12.57 -6.02
N SER A 74 -2.09 11.38 -5.64
CA SER A 74 -1.49 10.50 -6.63
C SER A 74 -2.57 9.83 -7.48
N LEU A 75 -2.42 9.95 -8.78
CA LEU A 75 -3.30 9.38 -9.80
C LEU A 75 -2.90 7.95 -10.17
N GLU A 76 -1.89 7.40 -9.50
CA GLU A 76 -1.36 6.07 -9.76
C GLU A 76 -0.80 5.45 -8.48
N CYS A 77 -0.65 4.13 -8.52
CA CYS A 77 0.06 3.36 -7.50
C CYS A 77 1.45 2.99 -7.99
N TYR A 78 2.42 3.07 -7.09
CA TYR A 78 3.83 2.78 -7.37
C TYR A 78 4.17 1.36 -6.94
N ASP A 79 5.01 0.67 -7.71
CA ASP A 79 5.51 -0.66 -7.34
C ASP A 79 6.40 -0.58 -6.10
N CYS A 80 6.26 -1.58 -5.23
CA CYS A 80 7.23 -1.82 -4.18
C CYS A 80 8.58 -2.19 -4.77
N ALA A 81 9.62 -1.52 -4.29
CA ALA A 81 10.99 -1.86 -4.64
C ALA A 81 11.31 -3.32 -4.19
N PRO A 82 12.21 -4.02 -4.91
CA PRO A 82 12.70 -5.32 -4.47
C PRO A 82 13.17 -5.29 -3.01
N GLY A 83 12.87 -6.37 -2.29
CA GLY A 83 13.05 -6.49 -0.85
C GLY A 83 11.90 -5.95 -0.02
N LYS A 84 10.81 -5.52 -0.66
CA LYS A 84 9.59 -5.07 0.01
C LYS A 84 8.35 -5.71 -0.58
N PHE A 85 7.26 -5.67 0.18
CA PHE A 85 5.94 -6.16 -0.18
C PHE A 85 4.87 -5.16 0.29
N SER A 86 3.66 -5.29 -0.24
CA SER A 86 2.48 -4.57 0.25
C SER A 86 1.21 -5.35 -0.08
N GLY A 87 0.24 -5.34 0.83
CA GLY A 87 -1.09 -5.87 0.57
C GLY A 87 -1.93 -4.93 -0.30
N GLU A 88 -3.11 -5.38 -0.70
CA GLU A 88 -4.09 -4.52 -1.37
C GLU A 88 -4.50 -3.34 -0.46
N GLY A 89 -4.45 -2.13 -1.01
CA GLY A 89 -4.82 -0.91 -0.28
C GLY A 89 -3.76 -0.40 0.70
N ASP A 90 -2.57 -0.98 0.72
CA ASP A 90 -1.47 -0.47 1.54
C ASP A 90 -0.93 0.87 1.01
N HIS A 91 -0.63 1.78 1.92
CA HIS A 91 -0.08 3.09 1.60
C HIS A 91 1.45 3.15 1.65
N HIS A 92 2.11 2.07 2.07
CA HIS A 92 3.55 1.96 2.11
C HIS A 92 3.99 0.50 1.90
N CYS A 93 5.21 0.32 1.39
CA CYS A 93 5.81 -1.00 1.27
C CYS A 93 6.54 -1.40 2.55
N THR A 94 6.24 -2.59 3.05
CA THR A 94 6.90 -3.21 4.20
C THR A 94 8.13 -3.98 3.75
N ALA A 95 9.25 -3.85 4.46
CA ALA A 95 10.46 -4.61 4.15
C ALA A 95 10.28 -6.09 4.49
N CYS A 96 10.81 -6.98 3.65
CA CYS A 96 10.89 -8.39 3.98
C CYS A 96 11.66 -8.59 5.28
N THR A 97 11.14 -9.41 6.18
CA THR A 97 11.86 -9.83 7.38
C THR A 97 13.06 -10.69 7.01
N ALA A 98 14.02 -10.82 7.93
CA ALA A 98 15.15 -11.73 7.72
C ALA A 98 14.64 -13.15 7.43
N GLY A 99 15.23 -13.82 6.43
CA GLY A 99 14.77 -15.12 5.93
C GLY A 99 13.74 -15.10 4.85
N ARG A 100 13.23 -13.92 4.52
CA ARG A 100 12.32 -13.73 3.41
C ARG A 100 12.91 -12.73 2.42
N TYR A 101 12.47 -12.82 1.18
CA TYR A 101 12.91 -11.94 0.11
C TYR A 101 11.74 -11.62 -0.82
N SER A 102 11.90 -10.56 -1.59
CA SER A 102 10.97 -10.22 -2.66
C SER A 102 11.75 -9.66 -3.84
N ASN A 103 11.71 -10.33 -4.99
CA ASN A 103 12.43 -9.90 -6.19
C ASN A 103 11.63 -8.94 -7.07
N LYS A 104 10.35 -8.70 -6.77
CA LYS A 104 9.41 -7.87 -7.54
C LYS A 104 8.31 -7.31 -6.64
N ALA A 105 7.40 -6.50 -7.19
CA ALA A 105 6.14 -6.18 -6.53
C ALA A 105 5.39 -7.47 -6.17
N ALA A 106 5.08 -7.66 -4.89
CA ALA A 106 4.43 -8.85 -4.35
C ALA A 106 3.56 -8.53 -3.14
N GLU A 107 2.50 -9.32 -2.94
CA GLU A 107 1.63 -9.28 -1.76
C GLU A 107 2.37 -9.68 -0.49
N GLU A 108 3.33 -10.61 -0.60
CA GLU A 108 4.12 -11.11 0.51
C GLU A 108 5.54 -11.45 0.07
N CYS A 109 6.45 -11.52 1.05
CA CYS A 109 7.81 -11.98 0.80
C CYS A 109 7.88 -13.52 0.80
N THR A 110 8.65 -14.05 -0.16
CA THR A 110 8.95 -15.47 -0.30
C THR A 110 9.99 -15.91 0.73
N GLU A 111 9.84 -17.09 1.32
CA GLU A 111 10.83 -17.65 2.25
C GLU A 111 12.08 -18.15 1.51
N CYS A 112 13.23 -17.96 2.15
CA CYS A 112 14.47 -18.59 1.70
C CYS A 112 14.46 -20.08 2.01
N ASP A 113 14.94 -20.87 1.06
CA ASP A 113 15.04 -22.33 1.18
C ASP A 113 16.03 -22.75 2.28
N ALA A 114 16.00 -24.04 2.63
CA ALA A 114 16.95 -24.61 3.59
C ALA A 114 18.39 -24.39 3.11
N GLY A 115 19.27 -23.95 4.01
CA GLY A 115 20.65 -23.59 3.65
C GLY A 115 20.82 -22.23 2.98
N GLU A 116 19.76 -21.44 2.82
CA GLU A 116 19.81 -20.06 2.35
C GLU A 116 19.31 -19.06 3.40
N TYR A 117 19.91 -17.88 3.45
CA TYR A 117 19.56 -16.82 4.39
C TYR A 117 19.33 -15.49 3.66
N SER A 118 18.58 -14.58 4.27
CA SER A 118 18.46 -13.21 3.80
C SER A 118 18.39 -12.25 4.98
N THR A 119 18.91 -11.04 4.78
CA THR A 119 18.74 -9.95 5.74
C THR A 119 17.42 -9.21 5.51
N ILE A 120 17.02 -8.40 6.49
CA ILE A 120 15.84 -7.53 6.35
C ILE A 120 15.97 -6.69 5.07
N GLY A 121 14.91 -6.68 4.26
CA GLY A 121 14.85 -5.91 3.02
C GLY A 121 15.63 -6.52 1.85
N SER A 122 16.03 -7.79 1.91
CA SER A 122 16.74 -8.44 0.81
C SER A 122 15.80 -8.79 -0.35
N SER A 123 16.29 -8.63 -1.58
CA SER A 123 15.57 -9.01 -2.80
C SER A 123 15.90 -10.43 -3.31
N TYR A 124 16.80 -11.13 -2.62
CA TYR A 124 17.21 -12.50 -2.90
C TYR A 124 17.71 -13.18 -1.61
N CYS A 125 17.90 -14.49 -1.69
CA CYS A 125 18.53 -15.29 -0.64
C CYS A 125 19.98 -15.58 -1.00
N ASP A 126 20.85 -15.49 0.01
CA ASP A 126 22.25 -15.87 -0.06
C ASP A 126 22.44 -17.30 0.43
N ILE A 127 23.29 -18.07 -0.26
CA ILE A 127 23.61 -19.44 0.14
C ILE A 127 24.57 -19.39 1.34
N CYS A 128 24.30 -20.21 2.36
CA CYS A 128 25.21 -20.38 3.49
C CYS A 128 26.58 -20.90 3.03
N ALA A 129 27.65 -20.32 3.59
CA ALA A 129 29.01 -20.79 3.31
C ALA A 129 29.19 -22.27 3.72
N ALA A 130 30.09 -22.98 3.03
CA ALA A 130 30.36 -24.39 3.33
C ALA A 130 30.70 -24.60 4.82
N GLY A 131 30.05 -25.59 5.44
CA GLY A 131 30.15 -25.84 6.89
C GLY A 131 29.20 -25.01 7.76
N TYR A 132 28.32 -24.21 7.14
CA TYR A 132 27.20 -23.53 7.79
C TYR A 132 25.88 -23.95 7.14
N TYR A 133 24.79 -23.88 7.91
CA TYR A 133 23.43 -24.24 7.51
C TYR A 133 22.39 -23.36 8.21
N LYS A 134 21.16 -23.38 7.70
CA LYS A 134 19.99 -22.75 8.31
C LYS A 134 18.81 -23.71 8.14
N GLU A 135 18.16 -24.09 9.24
CA GLU A 135 16.94 -24.87 9.16
C GLU A 135 15.73 -23.96 8.90
N LEU A 136 14.73 -24.48 8.20
CA LEU A 136 13.45 -23.79 8.00
C LEU A 136 12.66 -23.64 9.32
N GLN A 137 13.07 -24.33 10.39
CA GLN A 137 12.38 -24.35 11.69
C GLN A 137 13.20 -23.72 12.83
N ASP A 138 14.33 -23.07 12.54
CA ASP A 138 15.11 -22.39 13.56
C ASP A 138 14.32 -21.19 14.09
N GLN A 139 13.53 -21.43 15.14
CA GLN A 139 12.96 -20.45 16.07
C GLN A 139 14.08 -19.81 16.91
N SER A 140 15.20 -19.46 16.27
CA SER A 140 16.21 -18.60 16.85
C SER A 140 15.54 -17.26 17.11
N SER A 141 15.28 -16.97 18.38
CA SER A 141 14.60 -15.77 18.88
C SER A 141 15.31 -14.46 18.52
N ASP A 142 16.51 -14.56 17.95
CA ASP A 142 17.27 -13.43 17.46
C ASP A 142 16.83 -13.19 16.01
N GLN A 143 16.24 -12.01 15.77
CA GLN A 143 15.81 -11.47 14.45
C GLN A 143 16.95 -11.33 13.42
N ASN A 144 18.06 -12.04 13.63
CA ASN A 144 19.25 -12.10 12.83
C ASN A 144 19.38 -13.53 12.29
N MET A 145 18.73 -13.78 11.15
CA MET A 145 18.86 -15.06 10.45
C MET A 145 20.27 -15.19 9.87
N THR A 146 21.16 -15.73 10.71
CA THR A 146 22.54 -16.05 10.35
C THR A 146 22.68 -17.55 10.15
N CYS A 147 23.56 -17.96 9.26
CA CYS A 147 23.87 -19.38 9.11
C CYS A 147 24.55 -19.89 10.38
N THR A 148 24.08 -21.01 10.91
CA THR A 148 24.65 -21.72 12.06
C THR A 148 25.76 -22.64 11.58
N ARG A 149 26.85 -22.77 12.34
CA ARG A 149 27.96 -23.68 11.97
C ARG A 149 27.55 -25.14 12.22
N CYS A 150 27.86 -26.07 11.32
CA CYS A 150 27.71 -27.50 11.59
C CYS A 150 28.57 -27.90 12.80
N SER A 151 27.93 -28.41 13.84
CA SER A 151 28.57 -28.86 15.10
C SER A 151 29.46 -30.09 14.89
N THR A 152 29.14 -30.91 13.89
CA THR A 152 29.86 -32.11 13.47
C THR A 152 30.58 -31.81 12.14
N LYS A 153 31.81 -32.29 11.97
CA LYS A 153 32.71 -31.89 10.87
C LYS A 153 32.36 -32.49 9.49
N SER A 154 31.13 -32.88 9.23
CA SER A 154 30.72 -33.44 7.93
C SER A 154 29.55 -32.65 7.34
N TRP A 155 29.84 -32.00 6.21
CA TRP A 155 28.84 -31.45 5.30
C TRP A 155 28.40 -32.59 4.39
N ILE A 156 27.19 -33.11 4.56
CA ILE A 156 26.56 -33.92 3.52
C ILE A 156 25.88 -32.94 2.57
N LYS A 157 26.11 -33.11 1.27
CA LYS A 157 25.44 -32.29 0.25
C LYS A 157 23.92 -32.26 0.47
N SER A 158 23.37 -31.06 0.26
CA SER A 158 21.96 -30.63 0.15
C SER A 158 21.09 -30.83 1.40
N ASP A 159 21.09 -29.81 2.26
CA ASP A 159 19.94 -29.43 3.11
C ASP A 159 19.99 -29.84 4.60
N SER A 160 21.08 -30.42 5.11
CA SER A 160 21.23 -30.69 6.55
C SER A 160 22.69 -30.86 7.03
N CYS A 161 22.93 -30.61 8.33
CA CYS A 161 24.13 -31.11 9.02
C CYS A 161 23.83 -32.49 9.61
N ASP A 162 24.80 -33.40 9.56
CA ASP A 162 24.68 -34.69 10.26
C ASP A 162 24.58 -34.51 11.77
N ALA A 163 23.66 -35.25 12.39
CA ALA A 163 23.54 -35.41 13.84
C ALA A 163 24.71 -36.22 14.43
#